data_AF-A0AAP2Z096-F1
#
_entry.id   AF-A0AAP2Z096-F1
#
_cell.length_a   1.000
_cell.length_b   1.000
_cell.length_c   1.000
_cell.angle_alpha   90.00
_cell.angle_beta   90.00
_cell.angle_gamma   90.00
#
_symmetry.space_group_name_H-M   'P 1'
#
loop_
_entity.id
_entity.type
_entity.pdbx_description
1 polymer ?
#
loop_
_entity_poly.entity_id
_entity_poly.type
_entity_poly.pdbx_seq_one_letter_code
_entity_poly.pdbx_strand_id
1 'polypeptide(L)'
;ITSLAQRSRYENCSAPPPTTEYNAVFVENLNVKSMLEENDNARNKAEVGWRDFITILKHHGRKNACHVVDVEPRGTTKECAECSVETAKPLWVREHSCPSCGFETDRDWNAALNVKSRGLEKLGVVHSKGTPVKTATAVDTRSVSASRVVETGSPCLKEAAKAAE
;
A
#
# COMPACT_ATOMS: atom_id res chain seq x y z
N ILE A 1 2.40 7.26 -1.13
CA ILE A 1 3.42 6.31 -0.62
C ILE A 1 4.74 6.75 -1.22
N THR A 2 5.51 7.54 -0.49
CA THR A 2 6.79 8.06 -0.98
C THR A 2 7.91 7.29 -0.28
N SER A 3 8.32 6.16 -0.87
CA SER A 3 9.77 5.93 -1.00
C SER A 3 10.27 6.82 -2.12
N LEU A 4 11.57 7.07 -2.13
CA LEU A 4 12.32 7.85 -3.12
C LEU A 4 12.54 9.31 -2.70
N ALA A 5 13.80 9.58 -2.39
CA ALA A 5 14.51 10.73 -2.95
C ALA A 5 14.03 12.13 -2.54
N GLN A 6 14.12 12.50 -1.26
CA GLN A 6 13.85 13.89 -0.85
C GLN A 6 14.82 14.43 0.20
N ARG A 7 16.14 14.23 -0.02
CA ARG A 7 17.17 14.87 0.82
C ARG A 7 17.36 16.38 0.56
N SER A 8 16.97 16.92 -0.60
CA SER A 8 17.26 18.32 -0.94
C SER A 8 16.08 19.13 -1.50
N ARG A 9 14.88 18.54 -1.60
CA ARG A 9 13.74 19.21 -2.26
C ARG A 9 12.75 19.88 -1.30
N TYR A 10 12.80 19.60 0.00
CA TYR A 10 11.80 20.16 0.92
C TYR A 10 12.07 21.60 1.35
N GLU A 11 13.32 22.06 1.37
CA GLU A 11 13.65 23.43 1.79
C GLU A 11 13.39 24.47 0.69
N ASN A 12 13.36 24.07 -0.60
CA ASN A 12 13.34 24.99 -1.76
C ASN A 12 12.25 24.70 -2.81
N CYS A 13 11.37 23.71 -2.61
CA CYS A 13 10.30 23.41 -3.58
C CYS A 13 8.97 24.02 -3.09
N SER A 14 8.30 24.78 -3.96
CA SER A 14 6.99 25.39 -3.69
C SER A 14 5.83 24.40 -3.61
N ALA A 15 6.09 23.10 -3.79
CA ALA A 15 5.08 22.06 -3.72
C ALA A 15 4.52 21.94 -2.29
N PRO A 16 3.19 21.82 -2.12
CA PRO A 16 2.60 21.63 -0.81
C PRO A 16 3.12 20.33 -0.18
N PRO A 17 3.27 20.28 1.16
CA PRO A 17 3.81 19.10 1.83
C PRO A 17 2.84 17.93 1.65
N PRO A 18 3.33 16.68 1.49
CA PRO A 18 2.48 15.51 1.20
C PRO A 18 1.33 15.30 2.21
N THR A 19 1.49 15.83 3.42
CA THR A 19 0.46 15.89 4.46
C THR A 19 -0.83 16.64 4.07
N THR A 20 -0.86 17.41 2.97
CA THR A 20 -2.07 18.08 2.47
C THR A 20 -2.91 17.19 1.54
N GLU A 21 -2.27 16.20 0.91
CA GLU A 21 -2.92 15.35 -0.10
C GLU A 21 -3.29 13.97 0.47
N TYR A 22 -2.54 13.49 1.46
CA TYR A 22 -2.70 12.16 2.04
C TYR A 22 -3.15 12.22 3.50
N ASN A 23 -4.01 11.27 3.91
CA ASN A 23 -4.41 11.14 5.31
C ASN A 23 -3.35 10.45 6.19
N ALA A 24 -2.39 9.75 5.58
CA ALA A 24 -1.29 9.11 6.27
C ALA A 24 0.00 9.10 5.45
N VAL A 25 1.12 9.32 6.11
CA VAL A 25 2.48 9.28 5.58
C VAL A 25 3.34 8.40 6.49
N PHE A 26 4.07 7.47 5.88
CA PHE A 26 4.93 6.52 6.58
C PHE A 26 6.38 6.80 6.25
N VAL A 27 7.23 6.86 7.26
CA VAL A 27 8.66 7.18 7.10
C VAL A 27 9.51 6.18 7.86
N GLU A 28 10.60 5.74 7.23
CA GLU A 28 11.59 4.88 7.89
C GLU A 28 12.33 5.66 8.98
N ASN A 29 12.39 5.10 10.19
CA ASN A 29 13.21 5.64 11.26
C ASN A 29 14.69 5.25 11.08
N LEU A 30 15.31 5.78 10.04
CA LEU A 30 16.72 5.50 9.73
C LEU A 30 17.64 6.02 10.85
N ASN A 31 18.40 5.11 11.46
CA ASN A 31 19.53 5.49 12.29
C ASN A 31 20.71 5.89 11.40
N VAL A 32 20.70 7.15 10.95
CA VAL A 32 21.73 7.68 10.04
C VAL A 32 23.13 7.66 10.68
N LYS A 33 23.21 7.65 12.02
CA LYS A 33 24.48 7.53 12.77
C LYS A 33 25.21 6.22 12.47
N SER A 34 24.49 5.10 12.54
CA SER A 34 25.05 3.75 12.31
C SER A 34 25.30 3.44 10.83
N MET A 35 24.67 4.17 9.91
CA MET A 35 24.87 3.98 8.46
C MET A 35 26.11 4.70 7.91
N LEU A 36 26.68 5.64 8.67
CA LEU A 36 27.75 6.53 8.21
C LEU A 36 29.03 6.37 9.05
N GLU A 37 29.21 5.22 9.68
CA GLU A 37 30.39 4.89 10.49
C GLU A 37 31.71 4.83 9.68
N GLU A 38 31.66 5.06 8.37
CA GLU A 38 32.83 5.02 7.47
C GLU A 38 33.42 6.41 7.09
N ASN A 39 32.80 7.58 7.41
CA ASN A 39 33.37 8.91 7.05
C ASN A 39 32.89 10.09 7.93
N ASP A 40 33.81 10.95 8.39
CA ASP A 40 33.67 11.68 9.68
C ASP A 40 33.23 13.17 9.67
N ASN A 41 32.62 13.71 8.60
CA ASN A 41 32.04 15.08 8.64
C ASN A 41 30.71 15.22 7.88
N ALA A 42 30.51 14.46 6.80
CA ALA A 42 29.22 14.36 6.13
C ALA A 42 28.16 13.66 7.00
N ARG A 43 28.59 12.84 7.98
CA ARG A 43 27.74 12.12 8.94
C ARG A 43 26.81 13.04 9.71
N ASN A 44 27.38 13.99 10.44
CA ASN A 44 26.61 14.83 11.36
C ASN A 44 25.60 15.70 10.60
N LYS A 45 25.97 16.22 9.43
CA LYS A 45 25.08 17.04 8.60
C LYS A 45 23.92 16.23 8.02
N ALA A 46 24.18 15.04 7.50
CA ALA A 46 23.15 14.18 6.92
C ALA A 46 22.19 13.62 7.98
N GLU A 47 22.70 13.30 9.17
CA GLU A 47 21.89 12.83 10.31
C GLU A 47 21.02 13.94 10.89
N VAL A 48 21.58 15.13 11.08
CA VAL A 48 20.83 16.31 11.57
C VAL A 48 19.74 16.68 10.56
N GLY A 49 20.07 16.80 9.27
CA GLY A 49 19.08 17.12 8.24
C GLY A 49 17.93 16.11 8.13
N TRP A 50 18.19 14.82 8.36
CA TRP A 50 17.13 13.81 8.36
C TRP A 50 16.19 13.92 9.57
N ARG A 51 16.74 14.17 10.76
CA ARG A 51 15.93 14.41 11.97
C ARG A 51 15.08 15.67 11.84
N ASP A 52 15.66 16.73 11.31
CA ASP A 52 14.97 18.00 11.09
C ASP A 52 13.84 17.81 10.07
N PHE A 53 14.10 17.08 8.99
CA PHE A 53 13.08 16.73 8.00
C PHE A 53 11.89 15.98 8.61
N ILE A 54 12.14 14.93 9.41
CA ILE A 54 11.06 14.19 10.09
C ILE A 54 10.29 15.11 11.05
N THR A 55 10.99 16.02 11.74
CA THR A 55 10.38 16.98 12.67
C THR A 55 9.43 17.93 11.95
N ILE A 56 9.87 18.50 10.82
CA ILE A 56 9.06 19.36 9.96
C ILE A 56 7.85 18.58 9.42
N LEU A 57 8.05 17.35 8.94
CA LEU A 57 6.99 16.52 8.41
C LEU A 57 5.92 16.22 9.48
N LYS A 58 6.33 15.86 10.70
CA LYS A 58 5.41 15.66 11.85
C LYS A 58 4.68 16.94 12.23
N HIS A 59 5.32 18.10 12.12
CA HIS A 59 4.67 19.39 12.32
C HIS A 59 3.54 19.62 11.31
N HIS A 60 3.82 19.43 10.02
CA HIS A 60 2.81 19.57 8.98
C HIS A 60 1.72 18.49 9.08
N GLY A 61 2.06 17.28 9.49
CA GLY A 61 1.10 16.20 9.73
C GLY A 61 0.04 16.60 10.77
N ARG A 62 0.48 17.12 11.92
CA ARG A 62 -0.41 17.64 12.97
C ARG A 62 -1.28 18.79 12.47
N LYS A 63 -0.72 19.71 11.67
CA LYS A 63 -1.45 20.85 11.13
C LYS A 63 -2.56 20.43 10.16
N ASN A 64 -2.33 19.38 9.38
CA ASN A 64 -3.22 18.97 8.29
C ASN A 64 -4.07 17.74 8.63
N ALA A 65 -4.15 17.33 9.91
CA ALA A 65 -4.82 16.10 10.34
C ALA A 65 -4.37 14.84 9.57
N CYS A 66 -3.06 14.77 9.28
CA CYS A 66 -2.42 13.67 8.59
C CYS A 66 -1.56 12.86 9.58
N HIS A 67 -1.74 11.54 9.57
CA HIS A 67 -0.96 10.62 10.40
C HIS A 67 0.46 10.47 9.84
N VAL A 68 1.47 10.94 10.57
CA VAL A 68 2.88 10.71 10.23
C VAL A 68 3.44 9.65 11.18
N VAL A 69 3.70 8.46 10.66
CA VAL A 69 4.09 7.29 11.47
C VAL A 69 5.47 6.78 11.07
N ASP A 70 6.30 6.59 12.10
CA ASP A 70 7.64 6.04 11.95
C ASP A 70 7.58 4.50 11.85
N VAL A 71 8.26 3.90 10.87
CA VAL A 71 8.36 2.45 10.70
C VAL A 71 9.78 1.94 10.92
N GLU A 72 9.89 0.66 11.28
CA GLU A 72 11.19 -0.01 11.43
C GLU A 72 11.88 -0.12 10.06
N PRO A 73 13.09 0.47 9.87
CA PRO A 73 13.82 0.40 8.60
C PRO A 73 14.46 -0.95 8.33
N ARG A 74 14.70 -1.79 9.36
CA ARG A 74 15.43 -3.04 9.18
C ARG A 74 14.72 -3.95 8.19
N GLY A 75 15.46 -4.40 7.17
CA GLY A 75 14.99 -5.37 6.19
C GLY A 75 14.14 -4.80 5.05
N THR A 76 13.71 -3.53 5.09
CA THR A 76 12.77 -2.98 4.08
C THR A 76 13.29 -3.04 2.64
N THR A 77 14.60 -2.90 2.44
CA THR A 77 15.24 -2.99 1.12
C THR A 77 15.53 -4.42 0.67
N LYS A 78 15.52 -5.40 1.59
CA LYS A 78 15.89 -6.80 1.33
C LYS A 78 14.69 -7.72 1.25
N GLU A 79 13.72 -7.55 2.13
CA GLU A 79 12.45 -8.28 2.15
C GLU A 79 11.64 -7.99 0.88
N CYS A 80 11.12 -9.03 0.25
CA CYS A 80 10.21 -8.89 -0.87
C CYS A 80 8.85 -8.39 -0.39
N ALA A 81 8.34 -7.32 -1.00
CA ALA A 81 7.01 -6.80 -0.65
C ALA A 81 5.85 -7.77 -0.95
N GLU A 82 6.05 -8.71 -1.89
CA GLU A 82 5.02 -9.66 -2.29
C GLU A 82 4.98 -10.88 -1.35
N CYS A 83 6.13 -11.56 -1.20
CA CYS A 83 6.24 -12.84 -0.50
C CYS A 83 6.96 -12.78 0.86
N SER A 84 7.45 -11.60 1.27
CA SER A 84 8.17 -11.37 2.54
C SER A 84 9.50 -12.13 2.72
N VAL A 85 9.99 -12.82 1.69
CA VAL A 85 11.29 -13.50 1.72
C VAL A 85 12.42 -12.48 1.61
N GLU A 86 13.43 -12.59 2.48
CA GLU A 86 14.62 -11.75 2.43
C GLU A 86 15.55 -12.18 1.30
N THR A 87 15.93 -11.22 0.46
CA THR A 87 16.95 -11.43 -0.59
C THR A 87 18.17 -10.57 -0.29
N ALA A 88 19.29 -11.22 0.05
CA ALA A 88 20.56 -10.55 0.26
C ALA A 88 21.05 -9.92 -1.05
N LYS A 89 21.32 -8.62 -1.02
CA LYS A 89 21.87 -7.87 -2.14
C LYS A 89 22.73 -6.71 -1.65
N PRO A 90 23.78 -6.34 -2.39
CA PRO A 90 24.63 -5.21 -2.04
C PRO A 90 23.95 -3.86 -2.33
N LEU A 91 24.44 -2.80 -1.69
CA LEU A 91 23.86 -1.45 -1.74
C LEU A 91 23.91 -0.78 -3.11
N TRP A 92 24.72 -1.26 -4.05
CA TRP A 92 24.77 -0.72 -5.42
C TRP A 92 23.73 -1.34 -6.35
N VAL A 93 23.13 -2.47 -5.98
CA VAL A 93 22.09 -3.12 -6.79
C VAL A 93 20.79 -2.34 -6.62
N ARG A 94 20.36 -1.67 -7.70
CA ARG A 94 19.20 -0.79 -7.77
C ARG A 94 17.89 -1.54 -8.05
N GLU A 95 17.98 -2.75 -8.56
CA GLU A 95 16.84 -3.59 -8.88
C GLU A 95 16.59 -4.62 -7.76
N HIS A 96 15.33 -4.88 -7.45
CA HIS A 96 14.90 -5.97 -6.60
C HIS A 96 14.35 -7.06 -7.51
N SER A 97 15.01 -8.20 -7.60
CA SER A 97 14.47 -9.43 -8.19
C SER A 97 14.39 -10.49 -7.09
N CYS A 98 13.19 -10.99 -6.81
CA CYS A 98 12.95 -11.96 -5.75
C CYS A 98 13.04 -13.39 -6.31
N PRO A 99 13.99 -14.22 -5.83
CA PRO A 99 14.13 -15.60 -6.31
C PRO A 99 13.01 -16.52 -5.84
N SER A 100 12.23 -16.13 -4.81
CA SER A 100 11.16 -16.97 -4.26
C SER A 100 9.84 -16.85 -5.01
N CYS A 101 9.50 -15.66 -5.54
CA CYS A 101 8.22 -15.42 -6.20
C CYS A 101 8.33 -14.80 -7.60
N GLY A 102 9.54 -14.46 -8.05
CA GLY A 102 9.76 -13.81 -9.35
C GLY A 102 9.34 -12.34 -9.40
N PHE A 103 9.09 -11.69 -8.26
CA PHE A 103 8.75 -10.27 -8.23
C PHE A 103 9.96 -9.39 -8.57
N GLU A 104 9.79 -8.50 -9.54
CA GLU A 104 10.83 -7.60 -10.04
C GLU A 104 10.39 -6.13 -10.01
N THR A 105 11.21 -5.25 -9.44
CA THR A 105 10.95 -3.81 -9.37
C THR A 105 12.18 -3.01 -8.96
N ASP A 106 12.12 -1.68 -8.93
CA ASP A 106 13.18 -0.85 -8.32
C ASP A 106 13.26 -1.10 -6.81
N ARG A 107 14.48 -1.20 -6.28
CA ARG A 107 14.73 -1.52 -4.87
C ARG A 107 14.07 -0.52 -3.92
N ASP A 108 14.08 0.76 -4.25
CA ASP A 108 13.46 1.77 -3.40
C ASP A 108 11.95 1.67 -3.48
N TRP A 109 11.39 1.32 -4.65
CA TRP A 109 9.95 1.02 -4.77
C TRP A 109 9.53 -0.19 -3.94
N ASN A 110 10.31 -1.28 -3.96
CA ASN A 110 10.09 -2.42 -3.06
C ASN A 110 10.12 -1.98 -1.58
N ALA A 111 11.09 -1.13 -1.20
CA ALA A 111 11.16 -0.58 0.14
C ALA A 111 9.93 0.27 0.49
N ALA A 112 9.40 1.07 -0.44
CA ALA A 112 8.13 1.81 -0.26
C ALA A 112 6.98 0.91 0.13
N LEU A 113 6.84 -0.21 -0.58
CA LEU A 113 5.75 -1.14 -0.39
C LEU A 113 5.84 -1.78 1.00
N ASN A 114 7.05 -2.15 1.43
CA ASN A 114 7.30 -2.64 2.79
C ASN A 114 6.99 -1.58 3.85
N VAL A 115 7.46 -0.34 3.66
CA VAL A 115 7.19 0.80 4.56
C VAL A 115 5.70 1.08 4.68
N LYS A 116 4.98 1.08 3.55
CA LYS A 116 3.52 1.21 3.52
C LYS A 116 2.85 0.09 4.29
N SER A 117 3.23 -1.16 4.02
CA SER A 117 2.63 -2.33 4.66
C SER A 117 2.77 -2.26 6.19
N ARG A 118 4.00 -2.04 6.68
CA ARG A 118 4.29 -1.89 8.12
C ARG A 118 3.60 -0.67 8.72
N GLY A 119 3.50 0.43 7.96
CA GLY A 119 2.83 1.64 8.39
C GLY A 119 1.32 1.46 8.57
N LEU A 120 0.66 0.78 7.63
CA LEU A 120 -0.76 0.45 7.71
C LEU A 120 -1.05 -0.51 8.87
N GLU A 121 -0.19 -1.51 9.09
CA GLU A 121 -0.27 -2.41 10.23
C GLU A 121 -0.20 -1.64 11.56
N LYS A 122 0.73 -0.68 11.69
CA LYS A 122 0.81 0.19 12.87
C LYS A 122 -0.42 1.06 13.09
N LEU A 123 -1.14 1.44 12.03
CA LEU A 123 -2.41 2.17 12.13
C LEU A 123 -3.61 1.25 12.40
N GLY A 124 -3.42 -0.07 12.44
CA GLY A 124 -4.50 -1.04 12.60
C GLY A 124 -5.34 -1.25 11.32
N VAL A 125 -4.86 -0.76 10.18
CA VAL A 125 -5.54 -0.92 8.88
C VAL A 125 -5.07 -2.22 8.25
N VAL A 126 -5.79 -3.32 8.53
CA VAL A 126 -5.52 -4.62 7.92
C VAL A 126 -6.24 -4.70 6.58
N HIS A 127 -5.49 -4.68 5.48
CA HIS A 127 -6.03 -5.08 4.19
C HIS A 127 -5.87 -6.59 4.08
N SER A 128 -6.97 -7.34 3.96
CA SER A 128 -6.90 -8.73 3.53
C SER A 128 -6.20 -8.76 2.18
N LYS A 129 -5.06 -9.45 2.05
CA LYS A 129 -4.42 -9.67 0.75
C LYS A 129 -5.48 -10.33 -0.14
N GLY A 130 -6.06 -9.56 -1.06
CA GLY A 130 -7.07 -10.06 -1.98
C GLY A 130 -6.41 -11.10 -2.86
N THR A 131 -6.59 -12.38 -2.56
CA THR A 131 -6.31 -13.43 -3.53
C THR A 131 -7.26 -13.17 -4.69
N PRO A 132 -6.80 -13.04 -5.95
CA PRO A 132 -7.73 -12.95 -7.06
C PRO A 132 -8.50 -14.28 -7.09
N VAL A 133 -9.76 -14.25 -6.66
CA VAL A 133 -10.69 -15.34 -6.95
C VAL A 133 -10.78 -15.39 -8.46
N LYS A 134 -10.11 -16.38 -9.06
CA LYS A 134 -10.37 -16.77 -10.44
C LYS A 134 -11.77 -17.36 -10.46
N THR A 135 -12.79 -16.52 -10.57
CA THR A 135 -14.13 -16.98 -10.94
C THR A 135 -14.01 -17.47 -12.37
N ALA A 136 -13.89 -18.77 -12.56
CA ALA A 136 -14.02 -19.38 -13.87
C ALA A 136 -15.44 -19.09 -14.35
N THR A 137 -15.59 -18.15 -15.29
CA THR A 137 -16.84 -17.94 -16.00
C THR A 137 -17.12 -19.22 -16.79
N ALA A 138 -18.11 -20.00 -16.37
CA ALA A 138 -18.62 -21.12 -17.16
C ALA A 138 -19.29 -20.56 -18.41
N VAL A 139 -18.53 -20.44 -19.50
CA VAL A 139 -19.10 -20.25 -20.84
C VAL A 139 -19.22 -21.64 -21.45
N ASP A 140 -20.29 -22.36 -21.10
CA ASP A 140 -20.87 -23.35 -22.00
C ASP A 140 -22.21 -22.77 -22.50
N THR A 141 -22.12 -21.88 -23.48
CA THR A 141 -23.30 -21.45 -24.24
C THR A 141 -23.64 -22.52 -25.25
N ARG A 142 -24.35 -23.56 -24.80
CA ARG A 142 -25.20 -24.33 -25.73
C ARG A 142 -26.41 -23.47 -26.06
N SER A 143 -26.44 -22.94 -27.27
CA SER A 143 -27.62 -22.28 -27.81
C SER A 143 -28.77 -23.29 -27.91
N VAL A 144 -29.84 -23.10 -27.14
CA VAL A 144 -31.11 -23.80 -27.35
C VAL A 144 -32.08 -22.88 -28.08
N SER A 145 -32.71 -23.40 -29.13
CA SER A 145 -33.66 -22.67 -29.96
C SER A 145 -34.96 -22.40 -29.18
N ALA A 146 -35.38 -21.14 -29.15
CA ALA A 146 -36.52 -20.61 -28.39
C ALA A 146 -37.90 -20.98 -28.98
N SER A 147 -38.03 -22.11 -29.66
CA SER A 147 -39.29 -22.56 -30.23
C SER A 147 -39.95 -23.56 -29.28
N ARG A 148 -40.81 -23.05 -28.40
CA ARG A 148 -41.83 -23.73 -27.57
C ARG A 148 -41.66 -23.53 -26.05
N VAL A 149 -41.75 -22.28 -25.61
CA VAL A 149 -42.24 -21.99 -24.25
C VAL A 149 -43.78 -21.97 -24.33
N VAL A 150 -44.44 -22.90 -23.65
CA VAL A 150 -45.89 -22.90 -23.44
C VAL A 150 -46.13 -22.35 -22.04
N GLU A 151 -46.72 -21.16 -21.96
CA GLU A 151 -47.20 -20.57 -20.71
C GLU A 151 -48.44 -21.33 -20.25
N THR A 152 -48.31 -22.23 -19.28
CA THR A 152 -49.48 -22.71 -18.53
C THR A 152 -49.92 -21.61 -17.58
N GLY A 153 -51.01 -20.93 -17.98
CA GLY A 153 -51.63 -19.85 -17.23
C GLY A 153 -51.87 -20.19 -15.76
N SER A 154 -51.55 -19.22 -14.91
CA SER A 154 -51.87 -19.25 -13.48
C SER A 154 -53.40 -19.22 -13.28
N PRO A 155 -53.99 -20.14 -12.49
CA PRO A 155 -55.43 -20.11 -12.24
C PRO A 155 -55.77 -18.96 -11.28
N CYS A 156 -56.50 -17.96 -11.78
CA CYS A 156 -57.19 -16.99 -10.94
C CYS A 156 -58.30 -17.71 -10.16
N LEU A 157 -58.15 -17.82 -8.83
CA LEU A 157 -59.24 -18.24 -7.96
C LEU A 157 -60.25 -17.10 -7.81
N LYS A 158 -61.48 -17.36 -8.28
CA LYS A 158 -62.68 -16.59 -7.94
C LYS A 158 -63.25 -17.15 -6.65
N GLU A 159 -63.46 -16.30 -5.64
CA GLU A 159 -64.68 -16.39 -4.82
C GLU A 159 -64.92 -15.11 -3.99
N ALA A 160 -66.20 -14.85 -3.69
CA ALA A 160 -66.70 -13.65 -3.05
C ALA A 160 -67.50 -13.97 -1.76
N ALA A 161 -67.60 -12.96 -0.88
CA ALA A 161 -68.47 -12.79 0.31
C ALA A 161 -68.08 -13.63 1.56
N LYS A 162 -68.11 -13.13 2.81
CA LYS A 162 -69.22 -12.45 3.53
C LYS A 162 -68.74 -11.70 4.80
N ALA A 163 -69.61 -10.82 5.34
CA ALA A 163 -69.46 -10.02 6.57
C ALA A 163 -69.78 -10.78 7.88
N ALA A 164 -69.20 -10.31 8.99
CA ALA A 164 -69.68 -10.26 10.40
C ALA A 164 -68.50 -9.70 11.25
N GLU A 165 -68.61 -8.78 12.20
CA GLU A 165 -69.70 -8.09 12.92
C GLU A 165 -69.18 -6.70 13.32
#